data_AF-A0A661CAZ8-F1
#
_entry.id   AF-A0A661CAZ8-F1
#
_cell.length_a   1.000
_cell.length_b   1.000
_cell.length_c   1.000
_cell.angle_alpha   90.00
_cell.angle_beta   90.00
_cell.angle_gamma   90.00
#
_symmetry.space_group_name_H-M   'P 1'
#
loop_
_entity.id
_entity.type
_entity.pdbx_description
1 polymer ?
#
loop_
_entity_poly.entity_id
_entity_poly.type
_entity_poly.pdbx_seq_one_letter_code
_entity_poly.pdbx_strand_id
1 'polypeptide(L)'
;MAVGPVTGRKIKRSTIRNATIIGVVVVVLLVIVFGGVFTAKDISEKAEVKTQSILQQTSTQAADAVADPVALIQKQLDALAQDESVLAVFTEADSSALESEGEQKKTTFKSALKLRLLLPGNYEIDREAKPPFSYASIDLVKRAEKSVTPIAAEAHGFGGDGAHVAFVSRVSNADNKLVGLLHLSMPTSVIESVTSAFDVPDTYIEIRQKAIVLSKYGDAKFRNGLAVNAGIKGTKWNAATWNKSSASAVTEVSEEMEEGSGMGPIILILLVLAAAAGGFVFYRQRQSGSGLAEVLGKVSGGDAKGEVIYQGAVKAIMDGEHPGFEGLVPDLPASDRPAVQGAEPGKIS
;
A
#
# COMPACT_ATOMS: atom_id res chain seq x y z
N MET A 1 -35.87 -20.53 -51.30
CA MET A 1 -34.53 -19.95 -51.51
C MET A 1 -34.65 -18.43 -51.41
N ALA A 2 -33.62 -17.71 -51.00
CA ALA A 2 -33.61 -16.25 -51.03
C ALA A 2 -32.49 -15.81 -51.98
N VAL A 3 -32.80 -14.89 -52.89
CA VAL A 3 -31.84 -14.35 -53.86
C VAL A 3 -31.20 -13.12 -53.21
N GLY A 4 -29.88 -13.13 -53.06
CA GLY A 4 -29.15 -11.98 -52.50
C GLY A 4 -29.14 -10.79 -53.47
N PRO A 5 -29.17 -9.53 -53.00
CA PRO A 5 -29.50 -8.38 -53.84
C PRO A 5 -28.47 -8.04 -54.92
N VAL A 6 -27.25 -8.58 -54.84
CA VAL A 6 -26.11 -8.08 -55.65
C VAL A 6 -25.41 -9.17 -56.49
N THR A 7 -25.68 -10.46 -56.29
CA THR A 7 -24.87 -11.52 -56.96
C THR A 7 -25.65 -12.69 -57.59
N GLY A 8 -26.99 -12.70 -57.58
CA GLY A 8 -27.79 -13.72 -58.26
C GLY A 8 -27.58 -15.17 -57.82
N ARG A 9 -26.69 -15.45 -56.85
CA ARG A 9 -26.42 -16.81 -56.36
C ARG A 9 -27.55 -17.29 -55.46
N LYS A 10 -28.06 -18.50 -55.75
CA LYS A 10 -29.05 -19.21 -54.92
C LYS A 10 -28.38 -19.71 -53.63
N ILE A 11 -28.50 -18.97 -52.53
CA ILE A 11 -27.99 -19.40 -51.22
C ILE A 11 -29.02 -20.32 -50.57
N LYS A 12 -28.59 -21.51 -50.11
CA LYS A 12 -29.45 -22.44 -49.36
C LYS A 12 -29.87 -21.78 -48.04
N ARG A 13 -31.17 -21.78 -47.74
CA ARG A 13 -31.74 -21.16 -46.52
C ARG A 13 -31.14 -21.72 -45.22
N SER A 14 -30.64 -22.96 -45.23
CA SER A 14 -29.93 -23.56 -44.10
C SER A 14 -28.58 -22.89 -43.79
N THR A 15 -27.88 -22.38 -44.80
CA THR A 15 -26.60 -21.66 -44.63
C THR A 15 -26.81 -20.31 -43.96
N ILE A 16 -27.88 -19.60 -44.33
CA ILE A 16 -28.27 -18.35 -43.68
C ILE A 16 -28.65 -18.63 -42.22
N ARG A 17 -29.50 -19.63 -41.97
CA ARG A 17 -29.94 -20.00 -40.62
C ARG A 17 -28.78 -20.38 -39.68
N ASN A 18 -27.81 -21.14 -40.17
CA ASN A 18 -26.65 -21.54 -39.35
C ASN A 18 -25.72 -20.35 -39.06
N ALA A 19 -25.52 -19.43 -40.01
CA ALA A 19 -24.75 -18.22 -39.78
C ALA A 19 -25.40 -17.29 -38.75
N THR A 20 -26.74 -17.18 -38.76
CA THR A 20 -27.47 -16.38 -37.75
C THR A 20 -27.36 -16.98 -36.36
N ILE A 21 -27.48 -18.31 -36.22
CA ILE A 21 -27.35 -18.99 -34.92
C ILE A 21 -25.94 -18.81 -34.34
N ILE A 22 -24.90 -18.97 -35.15
CA ILE A 22 -23.51 -18.77 -34.72
C ILE A 22 -23.29 -17.31 -34.27
N GLY A 23 -23.80 -16.34 -35.02
CA GLY A 23 -23.71 -14.93 -34.65
C GLY A 23 -24.36 -14.61 -33.30
N VAL A 24 -25.55 -15.17 -33.04
CA VAL A 24 -26.25 -14.97 -31.76
C VAL A 24 -25.49 -15.60 -30.60
N VAL A 25 -24.94 -16.81 -30.76
CA VAL A 25 -24.17 -17.49 -29.71
C VAL A 25 -22.90 -16.70 -29.36
N VAL A 26 -22.19 -16.15 -30.36
CA VAL A 26 -20.99 -15.33 -30.11
C VAL A 26 -21.33 -14.04 -29.36
N VAL A 27 -22.42 -13.36 -29.73
CA VAL A 27 -22.86 -12.15 -29.02
C VAL A 27 -23.27 -12.45 -27.58
N VAL A 28 -23.99 -13.55 -27.33
CA VAL A 28 -24.38 -13.97 -25.97
C VAL A 28 -23.16 -14.30 -25.12
N LEU A 29 -22.17 -15.01 -25.68
CA LEU A 29 -20.92 -15.30 -24.97
C LEU A 29 -20.14 -14.03 -24.64
N LEU A 30 -20.07 -13.06 -25.57
CA LEU A 30 -19.45 -11.76 -25.30
C LEU A 30 -20.18 -11.00 -24.19
N VAL A 31 -21.51 -11.00 -24.18
CA VAL A 31 -22.30 -10.33 -23.13
C VAL A 31 -22.08 -10.99 -21.75
N ILE A 32 -21.96 -12.31 -21.68
CA ILE A 32 -21.69 -13.01 -20.43
C ILE A 32 -20.28 -12.70 -19.91
N VAL A 33 -19.28 -12.70 -20.79
CA VAL A 33 -17.88 -12.39 -20.41
C VAL A 33 -17.72 -10.92 -20.01
N PHE A 34 -18.22 -9.98 -20.83
CA PHE A 34 -18.13 -8.54 -20.52
C PHE A 34 -19.02 -8.14 -19.34
N GLY A 35 -20.24 -8.70 -19.23
CA GLY A 35 -21.15 -8.44 -18.11
C GLY A 35 -20.66 -9.02 -16.78
N GLY A 36 -20.02 -10.21 -16.81
CA GLY A 36 -19.39 -10.81 -15.63
C GLY A 36 -18.21 -10.01 -15.11
N VAL A 37 -17.36 -9.48 -15.99
CA VAL A 37 -16.20 -8.65 -15.60
C VAL A 37 -16.65 -7.29 -15.02
N PHE A 38 -17.73 -6.69 -15.53
CA PHE A 38 -18.22 -5.40 -15.03
C PHE A 38 -18.87 -5.52 -13.64
N THR A 39 -19.70 -6.56 -13.44
CA THR A 39 -20.37 -6.80 -12.15
C THR A 39 -19.41 -7.25 -11.04
N ALA A 40 -18.37 -8.03 -11.37
CA ALA A 40 -17.34 -8.41 -10.40
C ALA A 40 -16.51 -7.21 -9.91
N LYS A 41 -16.17 -6.27 -10.80
CA LYS A 41 -15.43 -5.04 -10.44
C LYS A 41 -16.23 -4.13 -9.52
N ASP A 42 -17.50 -3.88 -9.85
CA ASP A 42 -18.38 -3.02 -9.04
C ASP A 42 -18.67 -3.61 -7.64
N ILE A 43 -18.65 -4.94 -7.51
CA ILE A 43 -18.83 -5.64 -6.21
C ILE A 43 -17.53 -5.60 -5.40
N SER A 44 -16.36 -5.78 -6.04
CA SER A 44 -15.05 -5.67 -5.38
C SER A 44 -14.81 -4.28 -4.82
N GLU A 45 -15.06 -3.23 -5.61
CA GLU A 45 -14.82 -1.84 -5.20
C GLU A 45 -15.70 -1.43 -4.01
N LYS A 46 -16.98 -1.84 -4.01
CA LYS A 46 -17.89 -1.59 -2.88
C LYS A 46 -17.52 -2.37 -1.62
N ALA A 47 -17.01 -3.59 -1.78
CA ALA A 47 -16.53 -4.41 -0.66
C ALA A 47 -15.26 -3.82 -0.04
N GLU A 48 -14.33 -3.30 -0.85
CA GLU A 48 -13.11 -2.64 -0.42
C GLU A 48 -13.41 -1.33 0.33
N VAL A 49 -14.27 -0.46 -0.23
CA VAL A 49 -14.67 0.80 0.43
C VAL A 49 -15.35 0.54 1.78
N LYS A 50 -16.21 -0.48 1.87
CA LYS A 50 -16.88 -0.86 3.12
C LYS A 50 -15.90 -1.44 4.15
N THR A 51 -14.93 -2.24 3.69
CA THR A 51 -13.91 -2.82 4.57
C THR A 51 -12.97 -1.74 5.11
N GLN A 52 -12.58 -0.80 4.25
CA GLN A 52 -11.73 0.32 4.63
C GLN A 52 -12.44 1.28 5.59
N SER A 53 -13.75 1.52 5.42
CA SER A 53 -14.52 2.36 6.33
C SER A 53 -14.69 1.72 7.72
N ILE A 54 -14.92 0.40 7.78
CA ILE A 54 -14.94 -0.35 9.06
C ILE A 54 -13.57 -0.30 9.74
N LEU A 55 -12.48 -0.48 8.99
CA LEU A 55 -11.13 -0.44 9.53
C LEU A 55 -10.77 0.96 10.04
N GLN A 56 -11.19 2.01 9.33
CA GLN A 56 -11.06 3.39 9.78
C GLN A 56 -11.86 3.66 11.05
N GLN A 57 -13.11 3.19 11.11
CA GLN A 57 -13.95 3.32 12.32
C GLN A 57 -13.31 2.60 13.51
N THR A 58 -12.77 1.40 13.30
CA THR A 58 -12.07 0.62 14.33
C THR A 58 -10.84 1.38 14.83
N SER A 59 -10.03 1.92 13.92
CA SER A 59 -8.85 2.72 14.26
C SER A 59 -9.22 3.98 15.05
N THR A 60 -10.30 4.67 14.65
CA THR A 60 -10.83 5.84 15.39
C THR A 60 -11.34 5.45 16.78
N GLN A 61 -12.07 4.35 16.93
CA GLN A 61 -12.52 3.85 18.24
C GLN A 61 -11.34 3.51 19.15
N ALA A 62 -10.29 2.89 18.59
CA ALA A 62 -9.03 2.66 19.29
C ALA A 62 -8.37 3.96 19.75
N ALA A 63 -8.36 4.98 18.89
CA ALA A 63 -7.82 6.28 19.23
C ALA A 63 -8.62 6.99 20.33
N ASP A 64 -9.94 7.02 20.22
CA ASP A 64 -10.83 7.69 21.17
C ASP A 64 -10.77 7.04 22.56
N ALA A 65 -10.72 5.71 22.62
CA ALA A 65 -10.62 5.00 23.90
C ALA A 65 -9.33 5.33 24.67
N VAL A 66 -8.24 5.71 23.97
CA VAL A 66 -6.99 6.18 24.60
C VAL A 66 -7.07 7.67 24.90
N ALA A 67 -7.71 8.45 24.03
CA ALA A 67 -7.85 9.88 24.18
C ALA A 67 -8.65 10.25 25.44
N ASP A 68 -9.68 9.49 25.79
CA ASP A 68 -10.56 9.80 26.92
C ASP A 68 -9.83 9.81 28.29
N PRO A 69 -9.09 8.75 28.70
CA PRO A 69 -8.29 8.79 29.92
C PRO A 69 -7.21 9.88 29.91
N VAL A 70 -6.55 10.10 28.76
CA VAL A 70 -5.53 11.14 28.60
C VAL A 70 -6.15 12.53 28.82
N ALA A 71 -7.30 12.80 28.21
CA ALA A 71 -8.00 14.07 28.34
C ALA A 71 -8.47 14.31 29.78
N LEU A 72 -8.92 13.26 30.48
CA LEU A 72 -9.28 13.35 31.89
C LEU A 72 -8.08 13.74 32.76
N ILE A 73 -6.93 13.07 32.58
CA ILE A 73 -5.70 13.37 33.32
C ILE A 73 -5.22 14.80 33.03
N GLN A 74 -5.21 15.20 31.75
CA GLN A 74 -4.81 16.56 31.35
C GLN A 74 -5.73 17.60 31.99
N LYS A 75 -7.05 17.38 31.98
CA LYS A 75 -8.02 18.28 32.62
C LYS A 75 -7.80 18.39 34.14
N GLN A 76 -7.48 17.29 34.81
CA GLN A 76 -7.14 17.31 36.24
C GLN A 76 -5.85 18.09 36.50
N LEU A 77 -4.84 17.94 35.65
CA LEU A 77 -3.58 18.68 35.75
C LEU A 77 -3.78 20.18 35.48
N ASP A 78 -4.60 20.53 34.50
CA ASP A 78 -4.95 21.92 34.20
C ASP A 78 -5.72 22.55 35.36
N ALA A 79 -6.66 21.82 35.98
CA ALA A 79 -7.38 22.31 37.15
C ALA A 79 -6.44 22.54 38.35
N LEU A 80 -5.50 21.61 38.58
CA LEU A 80 -4.48 21.76 39.63
C LEU A 80 -3.56 22.95 39.34
N ALA A 81 -3.23 23.23 38.08
CA ALA A 81 -2.42 24.38 37.69
C ALA A 81 -3.11 25.74 37.95
N GLN A 82 -4.40 25.75 38.24
CA GLN A 82 -5.18 26.94 38.61
C GLN A 82 -5.51 26.99 40.12
N ASP A 83 -5.07 26.01 40.90
CA ASP A 83 -5.30 25.96 42.35
C ASP A 83 -4.47 27.06 43.04
N GLU A 84 -5.13 27.91 43.84
CA GLU A 84 -4.49 29.01 44.57
C GLU A 84 -3.30 28.55 45.43
N SER A 85 -3.38 27.37 46.03
CA SER A 85 -2.28 26.81 46.81
C SER A 85 -1.06 26.46 45.96
N VAL A 86 -1.27 26.02 44.71
CA VAL A 86 -0.18 25.76 43.75
C VAL A 86 0.44 27.07 43.28
N LEU A 87 -0.37 28.10 43.00
CA LEU A 87 0.13 29.43 42.64
C LEU A 87 0.99 30.03 43.76
N ALA A 88 0.56 29.90 45.01
CA ALA A 88 1.26 30.46 46.17
C ALA A 88 2.66 29.86 46.38
N VAL A 89 2.88 28.59 46.01
CA VAL A 89 4.21 27.99 46.11
C VAL A 89 5.20 28.66 45.15
N PHE A 90 4.78 29.09 43.96
CA PHE A 90 5.68 29.70 42.99
C PHE A 90 6.15 31.13 43.32
N THR A 91 5.59 31.80 44.33
CA THR A 91 5.97 33.18 44.68
C THR A 91 7.18 33.26 45.62
N GLU A 92 7.43 32.24 46.44
CA GLU A 92 8.47 32.29 47.49
C GLU A 92 9.33 31.00 47.60
N ALA A 93 9.09 29.97 46.77
CA ALA A 93 9.70 28.66 46.99
C ALA A 93 11.13 28.50 46.46
N ASP A 94 11.96 27.84 47.27
CA ASP A 94 13.14 27.13 46.82
C ASP A 94 12.77 25.75 46.22
N SER A 95 13.76 25.03 45.71
CA SER A 95 13.56 23.70 45.10
C SER A 95 12.94 22.67 46.05
N SER A 96 13.19 22.76 47.36
CA SER A 96 12.68 21.81 48.35
C SER A 96 11.18 22.02 48.60
N ALA A 97 10.72 23.26 48.63
CA ALA A 97 9.31 23.57 48.76
C ALA A 97 8.51 23.11 47.54
N LEU A 98 9.04 23.31 46.33
CA LEU A 98 8.41 22.81 45.08
C LEU A 98 8.32 21.29 45.03
N GLU A 99 9.35 20.57 45.50
CA GLU A 99 9.34 19.11 45.54
C GLU A 99 8.33 18.58 46.58
N SER A 100 8.31 19.17 47.79
CA SER A 100 7.35 18.80 48.83
C SER A 100 5.90 18.99 48.38
N GLU A 101 5.60 20.14 47.76
CA GLU A 101 4.27 20.42 47.22
C GLU A 101 3.91 19.44 46.09
N GLY A 102 4.88 19.11 45.22
CA GLY A 102 4.70 18.11 44.17
C GLY A 102 4.33 16.74 44.71
N GLU A 103 5.03 16.26 45.75
CA GLU A 103 4.73 14.97 46.38
C GLU A 103 3.35 14.96 47.06
N GLN A 104 2.96 16.07 47.70
CA GLN A 104 1.63 16.21 48.29
C GLN A 104 0.53 16.21 47.21
N LYS A 105 0.65 17.06 46.19
CA LYS A 105 -0.38 17.22 45.16
C LYS A 105 -0.48 16.04 44.20
N LYS A 106 0.58 15.22 44.09
CA LYS A 106 0.60 13.97 43.31
C LYS A 106 -0.57 13.04 43.66
N THR A 107 -1.03 13.04 44.92
CA THR A 107 -2.11 12.15 45.38
C THR A 107 -3.46 12.43 44.71
N THR A 108 -3.62 13.57 44.05
CA THR A 108 -4.78 13.92 43.22
C THR A 108 -4.95 12.95 42.03
N PHE A 109 -3.85 12.36 41.57
CA PHE A 109 -3.80 11.52 40.40
C PHE A 109 -3.64 10.06 40.79
N LYS A 110 -4.63 9.24 40.42
CA LYS A 110 -4.57 7.80 40.69
C LYS A 110 -3.34 7.19 40.02
N SER A 111 -2.50 6.53 40.81
CA SER A 111 -1.29 5.84 40.36
C SER A 111 -0.19 6.74 39.76
N ALA A 112 -0.23 8.05 39.96
CA ALA A 112 0.84 8.93 39.48
C ALA A 112 2.20 8.55 40.09
N LEU A 113 3.23 8.57 39.25
CA LEU A 113 4.59 8.21 39.63
C LEU A 113 5.31 9.40 40.30
N LYS A 114 5.26 10.57 39.64
CA LYS A 114 5.87 11.81 40.15
C LYS A 114 5.14 13.03 39.59
N LEU A 115 4.97 14.06 40.41
CA LEU A 115 4.52 15.39 40.00
C LEU A 115 5.63 16.37 40.34
N ARG A 116 6.10 17.13 39.35
CA ARG A 116 7.14 18.15 39.53
C ARG A 116 6.54 19.53 39.33
N LEU A 117 6.79 20.42 40.28
CA LEU A 117 6.57 21.86 40.13
C LEU A 117 7.89 22.47 39.69
N LEU A 118 7.90 23.13 38.54
CA LEU A 118 9.12 23.60 37.89
C LEU A 118 9.04 25.11 37.65
N LEU A 119 10.11 25.82 38.00
CA LEU A 119 10.28 27.22 37.65
C LEU A 119 10.66 27.36 36.17
N PRO A 120 10.11 28.35 35.44
CA PRO A 120 10.47 28.57 34.04
C PRO A 120 11.97 28.81 33.86
N GLY A 121 12.54 28.26 32.78
CA GLY A 121 13.95 28.45 32.42
C GLY A 121 14.97 27.67 33.26
N ASN A 122 14.59 27.04 34.37
CA ASN A 122 15.50 26.26 35.23
C ASN A 122 15.13 24.77 35.22
N TYR A 123 15.77 24.02 34.30
CA TYR A 123 15.56 22.58 34.17
C TYR A 123 16.89 21.85 34.10
N GLU A 124 17.14 21.01 35.09
CA GLU A 124 18.33 20.16 35.15
C GLU A 124 17.94 18.71 34.95
N ILE A 125 18.83 17.94 34.33
CA ILE A 125 18.60 16.50 34.15
C ILE A 125 18.72 15.82 35.51
N ASP A 126 17.73 15.02 35.86
CA ASP A 126 17.76 14.17 37.05
C ASP A 126 17.61 12.71 36.62
N ARG A 127 18.71 11.97 36.63
CA ARG A 127 18.75 10.55 36.26
C ARG A 127 18.41 9.61 37.41
N GLU A 128 18.52 10.10 38.65
CA GLU A 128 18.32 9.30 39.85
C GLU A 128 16.85 9.29 40.27
N ALA A 129 16.10 10.34 39.91
CA ALA A 129 14.65 10.35 40.07
C ALA A 129 13.98 9.19 39.34
N LYS A 130 12.87 8.71 39.92
CA LYS A 130 12.04 7.64 39.36
C LYS A 130 10.62 8.17 39.12
N PRO A 131 10.15 8.29 37.86
CA PRO A 131 10.93 8.13 36.63
C PRO A 131 11.92 9.28 36.40
N PRO A 132 12.99 9.09 35.60
CA PRO A 132 14.00 10.12 35.35
C PRO A 132 13.45 11.37 34.69
N PHE A 133 13.97 12.55 35.07
CA PHE A 133 13.72 13.80 34.35
C PHE A 133 14.77 13.96 33.25
N SER A 134 14.49 13.35 32.11
CA SER A 134 15.41 13.22 30.98
C SER A 134 15.33 14.39 29.97
N TYR A 135 16.16 14.35 28.93
CA TYR A 135 16.08 15.29 27.81
C TYR A 135 14.69 15.37 27.16
N ALA A 136 13.95 14.26 27.09
CA ALA A 136 12.59 14.26 26.53
C ALA A 136 11.63 15.08 27.40
N SER A 137 11.75 14.96 28.73
CA SER A 137 10.98 15.77 29.68
C SER A 137 11.35 17.24 29.61
N ILE A 138 12.65 17.56 29.53
CA ILE A 138 13.10 18.96 29.38
C ILE A 138 12.59 19.58 28.08
N ASP A 139 12.63 18.85 26.96
CA ASP A 139 12.07 19.33 25.69
C ASP A 139 10.56 19.58 25.79
N LEU A 140 9.82 18.65 26.41
CA LEU A 140 8.39 18.79 26.64
C LEU A 140 8.04 20.05 27.44
N VAL A 141 8.74 20.27 28.56
CA VAL A 141 8.53 21.43 29.44
C VAL A 141 8.95 22.72 28.74
N LYS A 142 10.08 22.74 28.02
CA LYS A 142 10.51 23.92 27.23
C LYS A 142 9.52 24.29 26.14
N ARG A 143 8.87 23.31 25.50
CA ARG A 143 7.79 23.58 24.54
C ARG A 143 6.56 24.15 25.22
N ALA A 144 6.20 23.63 26.40
CA ALA A 144 5.07 24.16 27.16
C ALA A 144 5.32 25.58 27.66
N GLU A 145 6.54 25.90 28.09
CA GLU A 145 6.94 27.24 28.53
C GLU A 145 6.66 28.29 27.43
N LYS A 146 6.99 27.95 26.17
CA LYS A 146 6.88 28.83 25.00
C LYS A 146 5.48 28.83 24.35
N SER A 147 4.60 27.92 24.76
CA SER A 147 3.29 27.75 24.13
C SER A 147 2.20 28.42 24.95
N VAL A 148 1.23 29.03 24.28
CA VAL A 148 -0.04 29.47 24.91
C VAL A 148 -1.14 28.42 24.82
N THR A 149 -0.93 27.36 24.04
CA THR A 149 -1.84 26.22 23.93
C THR A 149 -1.30 25.00 24.69
N PRO A 150 -2.18 24.10 25.15
CA PRO A 150 -1.77 22.84 25.77
C PRO A 150 -0.83 22.03 24.89
N ILE A 151 0.19 21.42 25.49
CA ILE A 151 1.11 20.53 24.80
C ILE A 151 0.61 19.10 24.90
N ALA A 152 0.70 18.38 23.78
CA ALA A 152 0.33 16.98 23.70
C ALA A 152 1.18 16.10 24.65
N ALA A 153 0.55 15.13 25.29
CA ALA A 153 1.21 14.13 26.14
C ALA A 153 2.12 13.21 25.33
N GLU A 154 3.19 12.73 25.98
CA GLU A 154 4.26 11.94 25.35
C GLU A 154 4.69 10.76 26.22
N ALA A 155 5.03 9.64 25.59
CA ALA A 155 5.64 8.50 26.26
C ALA A 155 7.16 8.66 26.27
N HIS A 156 7.79 8.57 27.45
CA HIS A 156 9.22 8.72 27.66
C HIS A 156 9.82 7.44 28.24
N GLY A 157 11.07 7.13 27.91
CA GLY A 157 11.81 5.99 28.48
C GLY A 157 11.23 4.62 28.16
N PHE A 158 10.39 4.52 27.12
CA PHE A 158 9.66 3.29 26.79
C PHE A 158 10.63 2.13 26.48
N GLY A 159 10.34 0.95 27.04
CA GLY A 159 11.20 -0.25 26.93
C GLY A 159 12.20 -0.44 28.08
N GLY A 160 12.22 0.43 29.09
CA GLY A 160 13.01 0.25 30.31
C GLY A 160 12.27 0.67 31.58
N ASP A 161 12.91 0.54 32.73
CA ASP A 161 12.31 0.75 34.06
C ASP A 161 11.80 2.18 34.32
N GLY A 162 12.27 3.15 33.53
CA GLY A 162 11.85 4.55 33.58
C GLY A 162 10.67 4.89 32.67
N ALA A 163 10.02 3.91 32.04
CA ALA A 163 8.93 4.15 31.10
C ALA A 163 7.73 4.84 31.78
N HIS A 164 7.27 5.95 31.21
CA HIS A 164 6.13 6.70 31.72
C HIS A 164 5.48 7.57 30.64
N VAL A 165 4.25 8.02 30.91
CA VAL A 165 3.56 9.06 30.14
C VAL A 165 3.75 10.40 30.84
N ALA A 166 4.24 11.39 30.12
CA ALA A 166 4.47 12.73 30.61
C ALA A 166 3.37 13.70 30.12
N PHE A 167 2.83 14.46 31.06
CA PHE A 167 1.88 15.55 30.84
C PHE A 167 2.49 16.84 31.38
N VAL A 168 2.16 17.98 30.76
CA VAL A 168 2.59 19.29 31.24
C VAL A 168 1.45 20.29 31.20
N SER A 169 1.29 21.05 32.27
CA SER A 169 0.39 22.20 32.34
C SER A 169 1.14 23.45 32.80
N ARG A 170 0.74 24.59 32.27
CA ARG A 170 1.29 25.90 32.64
C ARG A 170 0.54 26.43 33.85
N VAL A 171 1.28 26.93 34.83
CA VAL A 171 0.73 27.68 35.97
C VAL A 171 0.89 29.16 35.63
N SER A 172 -0.23 29.86 35.54
CA SER A 172 -0.28 31.28 35.20
C SER A 172 -0.94 32.06 36.32
N ASN A 173 -0.47 33.28 36.58
CA ASN A 173 -1.15 34.19 37.50
C ASN A 173 -2.41 34.81 36.86
N ALA A 174 -3.10 35.67 37.62
CA ALA A 174 -4.29 36.38 37.16
C ALA A 174 -4.08 37.24 35.89
N ASP A 175 -2.85 37.69 35.64
CA ASP A 175 -2.48 38.46 34.44
C ASP A 175 -2.10 37.55 33.24
N ASN A 176 -2.35 36.25 33.33
CA ASN A 176 -1.92 35.22 32.37
C ASN A 176 -0.39 35.12 32.20
N LYS A 177 0.39 35.66 33.14
CA LYS A 177 1.85 35.52 33.15
C LYS A 177 2.22 34.13 33.66
N LEU A 178 3.08 33.43 32.92
CA LEU A 178 3.64 32.15 33.35
C LEU A 178 4.46 32.34 34.62
N VAL A 179 4.11 31.61 35.67
CA VAL A 179 4.83 31.59 36.96
C VAL A 179 5.45 30.23 37.26
N GLY A 180 4.97 29.17 36.62
CA GLY A 180 5.46 27.81 36.85
C GLY A 180 4.94 26.80 35.82
N LEU A 181 5.46 25.58 35.88
CA LEU A 181 4.93 24.45 35.13
C LEU A 181 4.73 23.24 36.04
N LEU A 182 3.65 22.51 35.80
CA LEU A 182 3.43 21.20 36.38
C LEU A 182 3.87 20.15 35.36
N HIS A 183 4.77 19.25 35.74
CA HIS A 183 5.14 18.09 34.93
C HIS A 183 4.74 16.81 35.67
N LEU A 184 3.71 16.14 35.16
CA LEU A 184 3.15 14.93 35.73
C LEU A 184 3.67 13.71 34.97
N SER A 185 4.13 12.70 35.71
CA SER A 185 4.53 11.39 35.18
C SER A 185 3.55 10.32 35.63
N MET A 186 2.88 9.69 34.66
CA MET A 186 1.92 8.60 34.84
C MET A 186 2.52 7.27 34.37
N PRO A 187 2.11 6.11 34.92
CA PRO A 187 2.55 4.81 34.42
C PRO A 187 2.07 4.55 32.99
N THR A 188 2.77 3.68 32.26
CA THR A 188 2.38 3.26 30.89
C THR A 188 1.06 2.50 30.85
N SER A 189 0.62 1.98 32.00
CA SER A 189 -0.67 1.29 32.15
C SER A 189 -1.87 2.14 31.72
N VAL A 190 -1.75 3.48 31.73
CA VAL A 190 -2.78 4.40 31.18
C VAL A 190 -3.07 4.12 29.70
N ILE A 191 -2.07 3.59 28.96
CA ILE A 191 -2.19 3.23 27.54
C ILE A 191 -2.58 1.76 27.41
N GLU A 192 -1.98 0.87 28.21
CA GLU A 192 -2.12 -0.58 28.08
C GLU A 192 -3.54 -1.07 28.40
N SER A 193 -4.22 -0.44 29.37
CA SER A 193 -5.57 -0.86 29.78
C SER A 193 -6.61 -0.68 28.67
N VAL A 194 -6.37 0.26 27.75
CA VAL A 194 -7.33 0.63 26.71
C VAL A 194 -7.38 -0.43 25.62
N THR A 195 -6.23 -0.97 25.23
CA THR A 195 -6.14 -2.02 24.20
C THR A 195 -6.79 -3.34 24.64
N SER A 196 -6.90 -3.60 25.95
CA SER A 196 -7.52 -4.83 26.47
C SER A 196 -9.04 -4.87 26.36
N ALA A 197 -9.69 -3.72 26.13
CA ALA A 197 -11.14 -3.60 26.04
C ALA A 197 -11.69 -3.81 24.62
N PHE A 198 -10.82 -3.93 23.62
CA PHE A 198 -11.24 -4.25 22.26
C PHE A 198 -11.55 -5.74 22.16
N ASP A 199 -12.64 -6.05 21.48
CA ASP A 199 -12.96 -7.40 21.03
C ASP A 199 -13.37 -7.33 19.55
N VAL A 200 -12.39 -6.99 18.71
CA VAL A 200 -12.57 -6.97 17.26
C VAL A 200 -11.84 -8.17 16.68
N PRO A 201 -12.55 -9.16 16.11
CA PRO A 201 -11.93 -10.32 15.51
C PRO A 201 -11.09 -9.92 14.29
N ASP A 202 -10.17 -10.80 13.90
CA ASP A 202 -9.40 -10.67 12.67
C ASP A 202 -8.63 -9.34 12.51
N THR A 203 -8.26 -8.72 13.64
CA THR A 203 -7.72 -7.37 13.72
C THR A 203 -6.45 -7.34 14.57
N TYR A 204 -5.53 -6.45 14.20
CA TYR A 204 -4.34 -6.14 14.98
C TYR A 204 -4.21 -4.62 15.11
N ILE A 205 -4.03 -4.13 16.32
CA ILE A 205 -3.93 -2.69 16.62
C ILE A 205 -2.62 -2.45 17.36
N GLU A 206 -1.93 -1.38 17.00
CA GLU A 206 -0.83 -0.84 17.77
C GLU A 206 -1.07 0.63 18.09
N ILE A 207 -0.90 1.00 19.35
CA ILE A 207 -0.79 2.40 19.77
C ILE A 207 0.67 2.79 19.63
N ARG A 208 0.97 3.85 18.89
CA ARG A 208 2.33 4.21 18.50
C ARG A 208 2.67 5.65 18.83
N GLN A 209 3.91 5.88 19.22
CA GLN A 209 4.56 7.19 19.18
C GLN A 209 5.71 7.13 18.18
N LYS A 210 5.53 7.72 16.99
CA LYS A 210 6.45 7.56 15.88
C LYS A 210 6.66 6.05 15.58
N ALA A 211 7.89 5.56 15.66
CA ALA A 211 8.21 4.14 15.42
C ALA A 211 8.05 3.25 16.67
N ILE A 212 7.81 3.82 17.85
CA ILE A 212 7.73 3.07 19.11
C ILE A 212 6.29 2.55 19.29
N VAL A 213 6.15 1.25 19.49
CA VAL A 213 4.87 0.61 19.85
C VAL A 213 4.69 0.69 21.36
N LEU A 214 3.68 1.43 21.79
CA LEU A 214 3.35 1.67 23.20
C LEU A 214 2.39 0.62 23.77
N SER A 215 1.47 0.13 22.94
CA SER A 215 0.60 -0.99 23.29
C SER A 215 0.14 -1.71 22.03
N LYS A 216 -0.31 -2.95 22.18
CA LYS A 216 -0.81 -3.79 21.09
C LYS A 216 -2.05 -4.57 21.51
N TYR A 217 -2.90 -4.86 20.53
CA TYR A 217 -4.08 -5.71 20.68
C TYR A 217 -4.21 -6.64 19.46
N GLY A 218 -4.73 -7.85 19.68
CA GLY A 218 -5.01 -8.82 18.62
C GLY A 218 -3.80 -9.65 18.19
N ASP A 219 -3.95 -10.33 17.03
CA ASP A 219 -2.97 -11.28 16.52
C ASP A 219 -2.05 -10.64 15.47
N ALA A 220 -0.74 -10.65 15.72
CA ALA A 220 0.26 -10.03 14.86
C ALA A 220 0.28 -10.59 13.43
N LYS A 221 -0.32 -11.77 13.17
CA LYS A 221 -0.47 -12.29 11.79
C LYS A 221 -1.25 -11.38 10.86
N PHE A 222 -2.07 -10.47 11.41
CA PHE A 222 -2.82 -9.50 10.61
C PHE A 222 -2.02 -8.24 10.28
N ARG A 223 -0.82 -8.06 10.84
CA ARG A 223 0.05 -6.90 10.63
C ARG A 223 0.76 -6.90 9.27
N ASN A 224 -0.02 -6.88 8.20
CA ASN A 224 0.44 -6.96 6.81
C ASN A 224 -0.12 -5.79 5.99
N GLY A 225 0.68 -5.28 5.05
CA GLY A 225 0.32 -4.09 4.28
C GLY A 225 0.34 -2.79 5.09
N LEU A 226 -0.28 -1.75 4.53
CA LEU A 226 -0.35 -0.43 5.15
C LEU A 226 -1.40 -0.38 6.26
N ALA A 227 -1.03 0.18 7.40
CA ALA A 227 -1.95 0.42 8.50
C ALA A 227 -2.94 1.55 8.16
N VAL A 228 -4.17 1.41 8.64
CA VAL A 228 -5.08 2.55 8.75
C VAL A 228 -4.80 3.28 10.07
N ASN A 229 -4.45 4.56 9.97
CA ASN A 229 -4.01 5.36 11.10
C ASN A 229 -5.10 6.32 11.57
N ALA A 230 -5.28 6.41 12.89
CA ALA A 230 -6.09 7.43 13.53
C ALA A 230 -5.27 8.16 14.61
N GLY A 231 -5.23 9.49 14.56
CA GLY A 231 -4.51 10.29 15.55
C GLY A 231 -5.24 10.30 16.90
N ILE A 232 -4.48 10.23 17.99
CA ILE A 232 -5.03 10.23 19.35
C ILE A 232 -4.98 11.65 19.89
N LYS A 233 -6.17 12.25 20.11
CA LYS A 233 -6.30 13.63 20.55
C LYS A 233 -5.55 13.88 21.85
N GLY A 234 -4.88 15.04 21.94
CA GLY A 234 -4.12 15.42 23.13
C GLY A 234 -2.77 14.70 23.30
N THR A 235 -2.33 13.92 22.30
CA THR A 235 -1.06 13.16 22.35
C THR A 235 -0.27 13.29 21.06
N LYS A 236 0.98 12.81 21.05
CA LYS A 236 1.77 12.60 19.82
C LYS A 236 1.57 11.20 19.22
N TRP A 237 0.47 10.52 19.58
CA TRP A 237 0.26 9.12 19.28
C TRP A 237 -0.75 8.91 18.17
N ASN A 238 -0.70 7.72 17.60
CA ASN A 238 -1.71 7.23 16.67
C ASN A 238 -2.05 5.77 16.97
N ALA A 239 -3.29 5.39 16.70
CA ALA A 239 -3.68 4.00 16.53
C ALA A 239 -3.36 3.58 15.09
N ALA A 240 -2.58 2.52 14.93
CA ALA A 240 -2.31 1.88 13.66
C ALA A 240 -3.05 0.54 13.64
N THR A 241 -3.95 0.35 12.68
CA THR A 241 -4.83 -0.82 12.63
C THR A 241 -4.66 -1.58 11.33
N TRP A 242 -4.62 -2.91 11.44
CA TRP A 242 -4.61 -3.85 10.33
C TRP A 242 -5.71 -4.90 10.53
N ASN A 243 -6.18 -5.52 9.45
CA ASN A 243 -7.09 -6.65 9.52
C ASN A 243 -6.69 -7.79 8.57
N LYS A 244 -7.43 -8.89 8.62
CA LYS A 244 -7.26 -10.05 7.72
C LYS A 244 -7.31 -9.69 6.23
N SER A 245 -8.10 -8.70 5.83
CA SER A 245 -8.13 -8.23 4.44
C SER A 245 -6.79 -7.60 4.04
N SER A 246 -6.16 -6.84 4.93
CA SER A 246 -4.81 -6.30 4.72
C SER A 246 -3.74 -7.39 4.59
N ALA A 247 -3.92 -8.53 5.25
CA ALA A 247 -3.03 -9.69 5.15
C ALA A 247 -3.19 -10.51 3.86
N SER A 248 -4.41 -10.58 3.32
CA SER A 248 -4.68 -11.36 2.11
C SER A 248 -4.14 -10.66 0.85
N ALA A 249 -4.15 -9.32 0.82
CA ALA A 249 -3.67 -8.52 -0.31
C ALA A 249 -2.18 -8.68 -0.67
N VAL A 250 -1.33 -9.20 0.23
CA VAL A 250 0.08 -9.48 -0.05
C VAL A 250 0.30 -10.92 -0.53
N THR A 251 -0.60 -11.82 -0.16
CA THR A 251 -0.50 -13.24 -0.52
C THR A 251 -0.90 -13.45 -1.99
N GLU A 252 -1.88 -12.69 -2.49
CA GLU A 252 -2.29 -12.74 -3.90
C GLU A 252 -1.23 -12.21 -4.88
N VAL A 253 -0.29 -11.37 -4.43
CA VAL A 253 0.79 -10.85 -5.30
C VAL A 253 1.96 -11.83 -5.46
N SER A 254 2.04 -12.87 -4.62
CA SER A 254 3.16 -13.83 -4.64
C SER A 254 2.81 -15.25 -5.06
N GLU A 255 1.51 -15.61 -5.13
CA GLU A 255 1.08 -16.95 -5.60
C GLU A 255 0.34 -16.94 -6.95
N GLU A 256 -0.06 -15.78 -7.50
CA GLU A 256 -0.60 -15.69 -8.87
C GLU A 256 0.47 -15.26 -9.90
N MET A 257 1.63 -15.91 -9.87
CA MET A 257 2.58 -15.88 -11.00
C MET A 257 2.78 -17.27 -11.64
N GLU A 258 1.77 -18.14 -11.58
CA GLU A 258 1.54 -19.17 -12.60
C GLU A 258 0.02 -19.34 -12.78
N GLU A 259 -0.45 -19.21 -14.03
CA GLU A 259 -1.85 -19.42 -14.47
C GLU A 259 -2.90 -18.34 -14.14
N GLY A 260 -2.69 -17.10 -14.60
CA GLY A 260 -3.80 -16.13 -14.59
C GLY A 260 -3.66 -14.88 -15.46
N SER A 261 -2.46 -14.57 -15.96
CA SER A 261 -2.27 -13.34 -16.73
C SER A 261 -2.70 -13.51 -18.20
N GLY A 262 -3.91 -13.02 -18.50
CA GLY A 262 -4.23 -12.35 -19.75
C GLY A 262 -4.42 -13.19 -21.02
N MET A 263 -4.07 -14.47 -21.06
CA MET A 263 -4.22 -15.27 -22.29
C MET A 263 -5.52 -16.08 -22.38
N GLY A 264 -6.23 -16.38 -21.29
CA GLY A 264 -7.49 -17.14 -21.32
C GLY A 264 -8.56 -16.59 -22.30
N PRO A 265 -8.93 -15.30 -22.23
CA PRO A 265 -9.87 -14.73 -23.18
C PRO A 265 -9.27 -14.54 -24.59
N ILE A 266 -7.96 -14.28 -24.70
CA ILE A 266 -7.27 -14.13 -26.00
C ILE A 266 -7.22 -15.46 -26.76
N ILE A 267 -6.95 -16.58 -26.07
CA ILE A 267 -6.94 -17.93 -26.64
C ILE A 267 -8.35 -18.33 -27.09
N LEU A 268 -9.40 -18.00 -26.32
CA LEU A 268 -10.78 -18.21 -26.73
C LEU A 268 -11.16 -17.37 -27.95
N ILE A 269 -10.75 -16.10 -28.01
CA ILE A 269 -10.95 -15.24 -29.19
C ILE A 269 -10.19 -15.78 -30.41
N LEU A 270 -8.93 -16.22 -30.23
CA LEU A 270 -8.12 -16.81 -31.30
C LEU A 270 -8.70 -18.14 -31.79
N LEU A 271 -9.24 -18.99 -30.92
CA LEU A 271 -9.92 -20.23 -31.30
C LEU A 271 -11.21 -19.97 -32.07
N VAL A 272 -11.99 -18.96 -31.67
CA VAL A 272 -13.20 -18.55 -32.40
C VAL A 272 -12.85 -17.94 -33.77
N LEU A 273 -11.80 -17.12 -33.85
CA LEU A 273 -11.30 -16.57 -35.10
C LEU A 273 -10.70 -17.65 -36.01
N ALA A 274 -9.98 -18.63 -35.46
CA ALA A 274 -9.43 -19.75 -36.21
C ALA A 274 -10.53 -20.67 -36.76
N ALA A 275 -11.59 -20.93 -35.98
CA ALA A 275 -12.77 -21.67 -36.45
C ALA A 275 -13.52 -20.91 -37.56
N ALA A 276 -13.64 -19.58 -37.45
CA ALA A 276 -14.23 -18.75 -38.49
C ALA A 276 -13.37 -18.71 -39.77
N ALA A 277 -12.04 -18.59 -39.64
CA ALA A 277 -11.09 -18.62 -40.76
C ALA A 277 -11.04 -20.01 -41.42
N GLY A 278 -11.02 -21.09 -40.64
CA GLY A 278 -11.08 -22.46 -41.15
C GLY A 278 -12.40 -22.75 -41.88
N GLY A 279 -13.52 -22.26 -41.36
CA GLY A 279 -14.81 -22.30 -42.06
C GLY A 279 -14.81 -21.52 -43.37
N PHE A 280 -14.15 -20.36 -43.42
CA PHE A 280 -14.02 -19.52 -44.61
C PHE A 280 -13.09 -20.14 -45.67
N VAL A 281 -11.95 -20.71 -45.26
CA VAL A 281 -11.00 -21.40 -46.15
C VAL A 281 -11.61 -22.69 -46.71
N PHE A 282 -12.31 -23.47 -45.88
CA PHE A 282 -13.04 -24.67 -46.33
C PHE A 282 -14.16 -24.31 -47.32
N TYR A 283 -14.87 -23.20 -47.08
CA TYR A 283 -15.88 -22.67 -48.00
C TYR A 283 -15.26 -22.21 -49.33
N ARG A 284 -14.08 -21.57 -49.31
CA ARG A 284 -13.37 -21.10 -50.50
C ARG A 284 -12.72 -22.24 -51.31
N GLN A 285 -12.11 -23.23 -50.66
CA GLN A 285 -11.53 -24.40 -51.34
C GLN A 285 -12.60 -25.24 -52.04
N ARG A 286 -13.79 -25.36 -51.43
CA ARG A 286 -14.91 -26.07 -52.07
C ARG A 286 -15.47 -25.36 -53.31
N GLN A 287 -15.23 -24.05 -53.46
CA GLN A 287 -15.54 -23.31 -54.71
C GLN A 287 -14.43 -23.39 -55.76
N SER A 288 -13.22 -23.83 -55.41
CA SER A 288 -12.07 -23.87 -56.33
C SER A 288 -11.83 -25.26 -56.96
N GLY A 289 -12.72 -26.22 -56.71
CA GLY A 289 -12.61 -27.60 -57.19
C GLY A 289 -13.17 -27.88 -58.59
N SER A 290 -13.19 -26.90 -59.50
CA SER A 290 -13.68 -27.10 -60.88
C SER A 290 -12.91 -26.29 -61.94
N GLY A 291 -11.57 -26.35 -61.94
CA GLY A 291 -10.79 -25.62 -62.96
C GLY A 291 -9.30 -25.92 -63.07
N LEU A 292 -8.80 -27.02 -62.49
CA LEU A 292 -7.36 -27.32 -62.46
C LEU A 292 -6.95 -28.59 -63.24
N ALA A 293 -7.89 -29.21 -63.97
CA ALA A 293 -7.61 -30.33 -64.87
C ALA A 293 -7.34 -29.91 -66.33
N GLU A 294 -7.46 -28.63 -66.67
CA GLU A 294 -7.32 -28.12 -68.05
C GLU A 294 -5.97 -27.41 -68.30
N VAL A 295 -5.16 -27.16 -67.26
CA VAL A 295 -3.94 -26.34 -67.37
C VAL A 295 -2.63 -27.16 -67.27
N LEU A 296 -2.68 -28.46 -66.96
CA LEU A 296 -1.47 -29.30 -66.79
C LEU A 296 -1.29 -30.40 -67.84
N GLY A 297 -1.72 -30.14 -69.08
CA GLY A 297 -1.43 -31.00 -70.22
C GLY A 297 -0.55 -30.32 -71.26
N LYS A 298 0.76 -30.15 -71.01
CA LYS A 298 1.83 -30.22 -72.03
C LYS A 298 3.26 -29.89 -71.53
N VAL A 299 4.19 -30.78 -71.89
CA VAL A 299 5.67 -30.69 -71.99
C VAL A 299 6.42 -30.68 -70.63
N SER A 300 7.10 -31.74 -70.15
CA SER A 300 8.15 -32.66 -70.66
C SER A 300 9.57 -32.26 -70.21
N GLY A 301 10.17 -33.11 -69.36
CA GLY A 301 11.58 -33.52 -69.41
C GLY A 301 12.60 -32.76 -68.54
N GLY A 302 13.28 -33.48 -67.64
CA GLY A 302 14.62 -33.10 -67.14
C GLY A 302 14.86 -33.38 -65.65
N ASP A 303 15.77 -34.31 -65.37
CA ASP A 303 16.08 -34.92 -64.07
C ASP A 303 16.80 -34.04 -63.01
N ALA A 304 16.56 -34.48 -61.76
CA ALA A 304 17.52 -34.66 -60.66
C ALA A 304 17.84 -33.55 -59.62
N LYS A 305 17.60 -33.99 -58.38
CA LYS A 305 18.22 -33.68 -57.07
C LYS A 305 17.76 -32.44 -56.31
N GLY A 306 17.37 -32.72 -55.07
CA GLY A 306 16.84 -31.77 -54.12
C GLY A 306 17.90 -30.80 -53.61
N GLU A 307 17.45 -29.58 -53.42
CA GLU A 307 18.18 -28.50 -52.78
C GLU A 307 17.15 -27.63 -52.05
N VAL A 308 17.29 -27.55 -50.72
CA VAL A 308 16.40 -26.78 -49.85
C VAL A 308 16.78 -25.30 -49.96
N ILE A 309 15.78 -24.48 -50.27
CA ILE A 309 15.90 -23.04 -50.56
C ILE A 309 16.27 -22.27 -49.28
N TYR A 310 17.54 -21.84 -49.17
CA TYR A 310 18.03 -20.93 -48.11
C TYR A 310 18.28 -19.49 -48.60
N GLN A 311 17.81 -19.12 -49.80
CA GLN A 311 18.22 -17.86 -50.43
C GLN A 311 17.56 -16.58 -49.89
N GLY A 312 16.43 -16.67 -49.18
CA GLY A 312 15.72 -15.48 -48.70
C GLY A 312 16.38 -14.80 -47.50
N ALA A 313 16.79 -15.59 -46.50
CA ALA A 313 17.31 -15.07 -45.24
C ALA A 313 18.78 -14.63 -45.32
N VAL A 314 19.57 -15.27 -46.18
CA VAL A 314 21.01 -14.97 -46.32
C VAL A 314 21.23 -13.67 -47.10
N LYS A 315 20.40 -13.38 -48.11
CA LYS A 315 20.51 -12.16 -48.91
C LYS A 315 20.24 -10.89 -48.09
N ALA A 316 19.28 -10.94 -47.15
CA ALA A 316 18.95 -9.82 -46.28
C ALA A 316 20.10 -9.43 -45.31
N ILE A 317 20.91 -10.41 -44.89
CA ILE A 317 22.07 -10.16 -44.03
C ILE A 317 23.25 -9.60 -44.86
N MET A 318 23.41 -10.04 -46.11
CA MET A 318 24.46 -9.55 -47.01
C MET A 318 24.22 -8.12 -47.52
N ASP A 319 22.95 -7.70 -47.67
CA ASP A 319 22.57 -6.36 -48.15
C ASP A 319 22.64 -5.27 -47.04
N GLY A 320 23.10 -5.64 -45.82
CA GLY A 320 23.43 -4.68 -44.75
C GLY A 320 22.24 -4.20 -43.90
N GLU A 321 21.10 -4.87 -43.93
CA GLU A 321 19.91 -4.49 -43.14
C GLU A 321 20.07 -4.75 -41.63
N HIS A 322 21.09 -5.51 -41.22
CA HIS A 322 21.34 -5.89 -39.82
C HIS A 322 22.84 -5.85 -39.45
N PRO A 323 23.41 -4.66 -39.15
CA PRO A 323 24.81 -4.54 -38.73
C PRO A 323 25.07 -5.26 -37.39
N GLY A 324 26.07 -6.13 -37.33
CA GLY A 324 26.54 -6.82 -36.12
C GLY A 324 26.28 -8.34 -36.07
N PHE A 325 25.71 -8.94 -37.11
CA PHE A 325 25.45 -10.39 -37.19
C PHE A 325 26.39 -11.14 -38.15
N GLU A 326 27.42 -10.49 -38.67
CA GLU A 326 28.32 -10.99 -39.71
C GLU A 326 29.24 -12.14 -39.22
N GLY A 327 29.33 -12.34 -37.90
CA GLY A 327 30.16 -13.36 -37.27
C GLY A 327 29.48 -14.71 -37.03
N LEU A 328 28.19 -14.88 -37.36
CA LEU A 328 27.41 -16.09 -37.04
C LEU A 328 27.23 -17.04 -38.23
N VAL A 329 27.91 -16.79 -39.35
CA VAL A 329 27.91 -17.67 -40.53
C VAL A 329 29.21 -18.47 -40.56
N PRO A 330 29.18 -19.80 -40.36
CA PRO A 330 30.37 -20.64 -40.47
C PRO A 330 30.88 -20.67 -41.92
N ASP A 331 32.21 -20.60 -42.11
CA ASP A 331 32.96 -20.77 -43.37
C ASP A 331 32.85 -19.68 -44.47
N LEU A 332 32.80 -18.40 -44.10
CA LEU A 332 33.00 -17.30 -45.07
C LEU A 332 34.47 -17.14 -45.49
N PRO A 333 34.80 -17.22 -46.80
CA PRO A 333 36.16 -16.96 -47.29
C PRO A 333 36.57 -15.49 -47.08
N ALA A 334 37.84 -15.27 -46.76
CA ALA A 334 38.36 -13.97 -46.32
C ALA A 334 38.29 -12.85 -47.38
N SER A 335 38.04 -13.17 -48.66
CA SER A 335 37.91 -12.19 -49.74
C SER A 335 36.63 -11.36 -49.70
N ASP A 336 35.60 -11.86 -49.01
CA ASP A 336 34.23 -11.32 -49.10
C ASP A 336 33.77 -10.64 -47.81
N ARG A 337 34.71 -10.34 -46.90
CA ARG A 337 34.41 -9.55 -45.69
C ARG A 337 34.45 -8.04 -46.02
N PRO A 338 33.39 -7.27 -45.79
CA PRO A 338 33.43 -5.83 -45.96
C PRO A 338 34.37 -5.18 -44.93
N ALA A 339 35.10 -4.14 -45.36
CA ALA A 339 36.05 -3.42 -44.52
C ALA A 339 35.33 -2.69 -43.38
N VAL A 340 35.68 -3.00 -42.13
CA VAL A 340 35.19 -2.30 -40.94
C VAL A 340 35.81 -0.90 -40.89
N GLN A 341 35.04 0.11 -41.30
CA GLN A 341 35.35 1.51 -40.98
C GLN A 341 34.73 1.85 -39.62
N GLY A 342 35.55 2.30 -38.67
CA GLY A 342 35.08 3.01 -37.49
C GLY A 342 35.34 2.32 -36.15
N ALA A 343 36.61 2.25 -35.73
CA ALA A 343 36.97 2.22 -34.31
C ALA A 343 38.33 2.92 -34.15
N GLU A 344 38.31 4.23 -33.85
CA GLU A 344 39.50 4.95 -33.41
C GLU A 344 39.89 4.54 -31.99
N PRO A 345 41.17 4.23 -31.72
CA PRO A 345 41.66 3.92 -30.39
C PRO A 345 42.24 5.16 -29.70
N GLY A 346 41.79 5.41 -28.47
CA GLY A 346 42.61 6.05 -27.43
C GLY A 346 42.22 7.46 -27.01
N LYS A 347 41.85 7.58 -25.72
CA LYS A 347 42.51 8.52 -24.80
C LYS A 347 42.22 8.10 -23.36
N ILE A 348 43.30 7.71 -22.68
CA ILE A 348 43.42 7.59 -21.24
C ILE A 348 44.23 8.84 -20.84
N SER A 349 43.61 9.74 -20.08
CA SER A 349 44.22 10.67 -19.13
C SER A 349 43.12 11.38 -18.37
#